data_AF-A0A820WY09-F1
#
_entry.id   AF-A0A820WY09-F1
#
_cell.length_a   1.000
_cell.length_b   1.000
_cell.length_c   1.000
_cell.angle_alpha   90.00
_cell.angle_beta   90.00
_cell.angle_gamma   90.00
#
_symmetry.space_group_name_H-M   'P 1'
#
loop_
_entity.id
_entity.type
_entity.pdbx_description
1 polymer ?
#
loop_
_entity_poly.entity_id
_entity_poly.type
_entity_poly.pdbx_seq_one_letter_code
_entity_poly.pdbx_strand_id
1 'polypeptide(L)'
;MTAIKGNISPSAIRWDGIPILTVLNSKAKLNTQPITVYYCCHESLNQEYRKAILDAINEIEEASPGIRFENSNAAINRICIFYNDNKESYSNWLGMKGGEQIIHLGWCAKGNVLHELLHALGFVHEYQREDRDQYVECLSQNKNNYYREGMLIGRYDADSIMHYPIVKDKMKIRDLWAHHNDDHLSNGDKAALNTLYPPAIRAGIWTPKQGTTGLYYCGKHNMEDNNAPFGKIGVDGYCGPNNGPNCPICRHYGGIQTRYNDNGRQAIQSETGLFYCGVKFVPKQAEQRKYHDGVCGPNNGPNCESCEKLLL
;
A
#
# COMPACT_ATOMS: atom_id res chain seq x y z
N MET A 1 -6.85 20.13 11.39
CA MET A 1 -6.73 18.66 11.25
C MET A 1 -8.12 18.03 11.38
N THR A 2 -8.94 18.27 10.37
CA THR A 2 -10.17 17.50 10.15
C THR A 2 -9.83 16.49 9.05
N ALA A 3 -8.99 15.50 9.38
CA ALA A 3 -8.97 14.30 8.57
C ALA A 3 -10.37 13.70 8.57
N ILE A 4 -10.66 12.92 7.55
CA ILE A 4 -11.86 12.10 7.47
C ILE A 4 -12.08 11.44 8.84
N LYS A 5 -13.00 11.99 9.64
CA LYS A 5 -13.54 11.36 10.86
C LYS A 5 -14.50 10.23 10.48
N GLY A 6 -14.29 9.65 9.31
CA GLY A 6 -15.16 8.70 8.68
C GLY A 6 -14.61 7.31 8.90
N ASN A 7 -15.36 6.55 9.70
CA ASN A 7 -15.35 5.10 9.73
C ASN A 7 -15.17 4.50 8.33
N ILE A 8 -14.65 3.27 8.23
CA ILE A 8 -14.99 2.47 7.05
C ILE A 8 -16.49 2.23 7.17
N SER A 9 -17.28 3.07 6.52
CA SER A 9 -18.70 2.77 6.37
C SER A 9 -18.76 1.40 5.68
N PRO A 10 -19.56 0.46 6.16
CA PRO A 10 -19.85 -0.80 5.46
C PRO A 10 -20.32 -0.58 4.00
N SER A 11 -20.64 0.67 3.64
CA SER A 11 -21.01 1.14 2.31
C SER A 11 -19.85 1.60 1.42
N ALA A 12 -18.59 1.47 1.84
CA ALA A 12 -17.45 1.87 1.00
C ALA A 12 -17.34 0.89 -0.19
N ILE A 13 -17.54 1.41 -1.40
CA ILE A 13 -17.56 0.64 -2.64
C ILE A 13 -16.39 1.05 -3.53
N ARG A 14 -15.86 0.09 -4.28
CA ARG A 14 -14.92 0.35 -5.37
C ARG A 14 -15.64 1.08 -6.52
N TRP A 15 -14.84 1.64 -7.41
CA TRP A 15 -15.31 2.33 -8.60
C TRP A 15 -16.00 1.42 -9.65
N ASP A 16 -15.97 0.10 -9.47
CA ASP A 16 -16.78 -0.87 -10.22
C ASP A 16 -18.06 -1.31 -9.47
N GLY A 17 -18.39 -0.66 -8.35
CA GLY A 17 -19.59 -0.93 -7.55
C GLY A 17 -19.49 -2.12 -6.60
N ILE A 18 -18.33 -2.78 -6.53
CA ILE A 18 -18.10 -3.90 -5.60
C ILE A 18 -17.78 -3.35 -4.21
N PRO A 19 -18.44 -3.83 -3.12
CA PRO A 19 -18.05 -3.43 -1.77
C PRO A 19 -16.59 -3.80 -1.49
N ILE A 20 -15.83 -2.84 -0.98
CA ILE A 20 -14.39 -2.94 -0.77
C ILE A 20 -14.03 -4.19 0.06
N LEU A 21 -14.81 -4.49 1.10
CA LEU A 21 -14.61 -5.66 1.98
C LEU A 21 -14.87 -7.02 1.31
N THR A 22 -15.55 -7.06 0.16
CA THR A 22 -15.85 -8.31 -0.57
C THR A 22 -14.64 -8.82 -1.35
N VAL A 23 -13.74 -7.92 -1.75
CA VAL A 23 -12.55 -8.25 -2.55
C VAL A 23 -11.55 -9.08 -1.75
N LEU A 24 -11.43 -8.82 -0.44
CA LEU A 24 -10.52 -9.57 0.43
C LEU A 24 -10.98 -11.00 0.70
N ASN A 25 -12.29 -11.26 0.61
CA ASN A 25 -12.91 -12.51 1.04
C ASN A 25 -13.27 -13.45 -0.12
N SER A 26 -13.06 -13.03 -1.37
CA SER A 26 -13.39 -13.83 -2.54
C SER A 26 -12.24 -13.84 -3.55
N LYS A 27 -12.16 -14.91 -4.35
CA LYS A 27 -11.40 -14.91 -5.62
C LYS A 27 -12.12 -13.95 -6.58
N ALA A 28 -12.13 -12.66 -6.26
CA ALA A 28 -12.90 -11.65 -6.97
C ALA A 28 -12.57 -11.76 -8.45
N LYS A 29 -13.63 -11.81 -9.27
CA LYS A 29 -13.55 -11.96 -10.72
C LYS A 29 -12.65 -10.83 -11.24
N LEU A 30 -11.48 -11.19 -11.78
CA LEU A 30 -10.57 -10.21 -12.37
C LEU A 30 -11.33 -9.46 -13.47
N ASN A 31 -11.26 -8.13 -13.45
CA ASN A 31 -11.89 -7.33 -14.49
C ASN A 31 -11.22 -7.61 -15.83
N THR A 32 -12.00 -7.65 -16.91
CA THR A 32 -11.47 -7.83 -18.27
C THR A 32 -10.92 -6.53 -18.86
N GLN A 33 -11.23 -5.38 -18.23
CA GLN A 33 -10.71 -4.06 -18.55
C GLN A 33 -10.37 -3.30 -17.27
N PRO A 34 -9.46 -2.32 -17.31
CA PRO A 34 -9.21 -1.45 -16.18
C PRO A 34 -10.50 -0.75 -15.75
N ILE A 35 -10.62 -0.50 -14.44
CA ILE A 35 -11.72 0.29 -13.89
C ILE A 35 -11.40 1.76 -14.14
N THR A 36 -12.33 2.47 -14.78
CA THR A 36 -12.20 3.91 -15.00
C THR A 36 -12.70 4.68 -13.78
N VAL A 37 -11.85 5.56 -13.25
CA VAL A 37 -12.17 6.57 -12.25
C VAL A 37 -12.22 7.92 -12.95
N TYR A 38 -13.41 8.48 -13.08
CA TYR A 38 -13.55 9.80 -13.70
C TYR A 38 -13.14 10.89 -12.70
N TYR A 39 -12.44 11.91 -13.19
CA TYR A 39 -12.09 13.07 -12.39
C TYR A 39 -12.28 14.40 -13.14
N CYS A 40 -12.47 15.50 -12.40
CA CYS A 40 -12.38 16.85 -12.92
C CYS A 40 -11.47 17.72 -12.04
N CYS A 41 -10.89 18.74 -12.67
CA CYS A 41 -10.11 19.76 -11.98
C CYS A 41 -10.88 21.08 -12.06
N HIS A 42 -11.33 21.59 -10.92
CA HIS A 42 -12.01 22.88 -10.87
C HIS A 42 -11.08 24.01 -11.34
N GLU A 43 -11.66 25.11 -11.83
CA GLU A 43 -10.92 26.27 -12.34
C GLU A 43 -10.01 26.92 -11.29
N SER A 44 -10.35 26.76 -10.00
CA SER A 44 -9.58 27.27 -8.85
C SER A 44 -8.17 26.69 -8.72
N LEU A 45 -7.89 25.54 -9.34
CA LEU A 45 -6.55 24.95 -9.30
C LEU A 45 -5.64 25.74 -10.26
N ASN A 46 -4.36 25.93 -9.92
CA ASN A 46 -3.37 26.49 -10.84
C ASN A 46 -2.64 25.37 -11.62
N GLN A 47 -1.62 25.70 -12.41
CA GLN A 47 -0.86 24.71 -13.18
C GLN A 47 -0.04 23.74 -12.30
N GLU A 48 0.48 24.19 -11.16
CA GLU A 48 1.26 23.36 -10.22
C GLU A 48 0.39 22.25 -9.62
N TYR A 49 -0.81 22.61 -9.16
CA TYR A 49 -1.79 21.62 -8.68
C TYR A 49 -2.16 20.61 -9.77
N ARG A 50 -2.44 21.08 -11.00
CA ARG A 50 -2.77 20.19 -12.12
C ARG A 50 -1.61 19.25 -12.45
N LYS A 51 -0.36 19.72 -12.39
CA LYS A 51 0.81 18.89 -12.59
C LYS A 51 0.92 17.82 -11.50
N ALA A 52 0.79 18.20 -10.23
CA ALA A 52 0.84 17.26 -9.11
C ALA A 52 -0.26 16.19 -9.18
N ILE A 53 -1.47 16.56 -9.61
CA ILE A 53 -2.56 15.62 -9.87
C ILE A 53 -2.19 14.63 -10.97
N LEU A 54 -1.63 15.09 -12.09
CA LEU A 54 -1.21 14.20 -13.17
C LEU A 54 -0.07 13.27 -12.75
N ASP A 55 0.94 13.79 -12.03
CA ASP A 55 2.05 12.98 -11.54
C ASP A 55 1.56 11.89 -10.57
N ALA A 56 0.64 12.23 -9.65
CA ALA A 56 0.04 11.29 -8.70
C ALA A 56 -0.81 10.23 -9.41
N ILE A 57 -1.64 10.64 -10.39
CA ILE A 57 -2.44 9.72 -11.21
C ILE A 57 -1.54 8.73 -11.95
N ASN A 58 -0.47 9.20 -12.59
CA ASN A 58 0.47 8.36 -13.33
C ASN A 58 1.09 7.31 -12.41
N GLU A 59 1.52 7.71 -11.22
CA GLU A 59 2.11 6.78 -10.25
C GLU A 59 1.12 5.71 -9.76
N ILE A 60 -0.15 6.08 -9.53
CA ILE A 60 -1.21 5.12 -9.19
C ILE A 60 -1.47 4.15 -10.34
N GLU A 61 -1.56 4.65 -11.58
CA GLU A 61 -1.81 3.83 -12.78
C GLU A 61 -0.65 2.90 -13.15
N GLU A 62 0.58 3.32 -12.85
CA GLU A 62 1.79 2.50 -12.98
C GLU A 62 1.87 1.45 -11.88
N ALA A 63 1.47 1.80 -10.67
CA ALA A 63 1.37 0.87 -9.56
C ALA A 63 0.33 -0.20 -9.87
N SER A 64 -0.90 0.20 -10.21
CA SER A 64 -2.00 -0.69 -10.59
C SER A 64 -2.49 -0.42 -12.01
N PRO A 65 -2.12 -1.26 -12.99
CA PRO A 65 -2.71 -1.23 -14.33
C PRO A 65 -4.21 -1.60 -14.37
N GLY A 66 -4.76 -2.04 -13.24
CA GLY A 66 -6.18 -2.36 -13.08
C GLY A 66 -7.09 -1.15 -12.94
N ILE A 67 -6.51 0.05 -12.82
CA ILE A 67 -7.23 1.31 -12.70
C ILE A 67 -6.76 2.30 -13.76
N ARG A 68 -7.68 3.15 -14.23
CA ARG A 68 -7.40 4.27 -15.13
C ARG A 68 -8.18 5.50 -14.71
N PHE A 69 -7.53 6.64 -14.70
CA PHE A 69 -8.15 7.93 -14.46
C PHE A 69 -8.45 8.61 -15.79
N GLU A 70 -9.68 9.09 -15.92
CA GLU A 70 -10.11 9.80 -17.12
C GLU A 70 -10.70 11.15 -16.73
N ASN A 71 -10.23 12.22 -17.38
CA ASN A 71 -10.79 13.54 -17.15
C ASN A 71 -12.20 13.63 -17.77
N SER A 72 -13.20 13.97 -16.98
CA SER A 72 -14.56 14.17 -17.47
C SER A 72 -15.39 15.07 -16.54
N ASN A 73 -15.83 16.20 -17.06
CA ASN A 73 -16.81 17.08 -16.40
C ASN A 73 -18.26 16.57 -16.54
N ALA A 74 -18.50 15.56 -17.38
CA ALA A 74 -19.84 15.04 -17.68
C ALA A 74 -20.16 13.71 -16.98
N ALA A 75 -19.14 12.97 -16.54
CA ALA A 75 -19.33 11.70 -15.84
C ALA A 75 -20.12 11.90 -14.54
N ILE A 76 -21.16 11.08 -14.33
CA ILE A 76 -22.03 11.16 -13.15
C ILE A 76 -21.26 10.80 -11.89
N ASN A 77 -20.61 9.64 -11.89
CA ASN A 77 -19.72 9.21 -10.81
C ASN A 77 -18.32 9.74 -11.11
N ARG A 78 -17.86 10.73 -10.35
CA ARG A 78 -16.53 11.33 -10.55
C ARG A 78 -15.98 11.97 -9.28
N ILE A 79 -14.68 12.17 -9.25
CA ILE A 79 -13.98 12.98 -8.25
C ILE A 79 -13.77 14.37 -8.84
N CYS A 80 -14.31 15.43 -8.23
CA CYS A 80 -13.92 16.79 -8.61
C CYS A 80 -12.97 17.41 -7.59
N ILE A 81 -11.85 17.93 -8.09
CA ILE A 81 -10.74 18.40 -7.26
C ILE A 81 -10.76 19.92 -7.21
N PHE A 82 -10.74 20.48 -6.00
CA PHE A 82 -10.79 21.92 -5.72
C PHE A 82 -9.54 22.36 -4.95
N TYR A 83 -9.16 23.61 -5.15
CA TYR A 83 -8.18 24.26 -4.28
C TYR A 83 -8.85 24.63 -2.95
N ASN A 84 -8.12 24.50 -1.84
CA ASN A 84 -8.55 24.94 -0.52
C ASN A 84 -7.58 25.97 0.05
N ASP A 85 -8.04 27.20 0.19
CA ASP A 85 -7.29 28.33 0.72
C ASP A 85 -6.92 28.19 2.20
N ASN A 86 -7.66 27.37 2.95
CA ASN A 86 -7.37 27.06 4.35
C ASN A 86 -6.16 26.13 4.53
N LYS A 87 -5.50 25.72 3.43
CA LYS A 87 -4.31 24.85 3.46
C LYS A 87 -4.55 23.49 4.12
N GLU A 88 -5.79 23.01 4.07
CA GLU A 88 -6.15 21.65 4.47
C GLU A 88 -6.48 20.82 3.22
N SER A 89 -5.95 19.61 3.15
CA SER A 89 -6.32 18.63 2.13
C SER A 89 -7.22 17.56 2.76
N TYR A 90 -8.23 17.13 2.00
CA TYR A 90 -9.11 16.03 2.39
C TYR A 90 -9.94 15.53 1.20
N SER A 91 -10.14 14.23 1.12
CA SER A 91 -11.26 13.61 0.39
C SER A 91 -12.52 13.63 1.25
N ASN A 92 -13.67 13.97 0.67
CA ASN A 92 -14.94 13.97 1.41
C ASN A 92 -15.61 12.59 1.50
N TRP A 93 -15.02 11.57 0.86
CA TRP A 93 -15.56 10.22 0.84
C TRP A 93 -14.47 9.15 0.71
N LEU A 94 -14.77 7.96 1.22
CA LEU A 94 -13.95 6.76 1.12
C LEU A 94 -14.49 5.85 0.01
N GLY A 95 -13.67 5.54 -1.00
CA GLY A 95 -14.11 4.81 -2.20
C GLY A 95 -15.05 5.66 -3.07
N MET A 96 -15.89 5.00 -3.88
CA MET A 96 -16.89 5.66 -4.72
C MET A 96 -18.16 5.94 -3.91
N LYS A 97 -18.62 7.19 -3.87
CA LYS A 97 -19.90 7.57 -3.23
C LYS A 97 -21.12 7.23 -4.07
N GLY A 98 -20.96 7.34 -5.39
CA GLY A 98 -22.06 7.56 -6.33
C GLY A 98 -22.33 9.07 -6.48
N GLY A 99 -22.54 9.52 -7.71
CA GLY A 99 -22.55 10.95 -8.06
C GLY A 99 -21.16 11.60 -7.95
N GLU A 100 -21.14 12.93 -7.90
CA GLU A 100 -19.90 13.68 -7.70
C GLU A 100 -19.45 13.61 -6.22
N GLN A 101 -18.18 13.31 -6.02
CA GLN A 101 -17.47 13.44 -4.75
C GLN A 101 -16.30 14.42 -4.89
N ILE A 102 -15.81 14.96 -3.78
CA ILE A 102 -14.92 16.12 -3.79
C ILE A 102 -13.61 15.78 -3.09
N ILE A 103 -12.49 16.18 -3.70
CA ILE A 103 -11.21 16.31 -3.02
C ILE A 103 -10.85 17.79 -2.94
N HIS A 104 -10.51 18.25 -1.74
CA HIS A 104 -9.91 19.55 -1.52
C HIS A 104 -8.41 19.39 -1.36
N LEU A 105 -7.63 20.23 -2.05
CA LEU A 105 -6.18 20.28 -1.95
C LEU A 105 -5.74 21.63 -1.37
N GLY A 106 -5.14 21.60 -0.18
CA GLY A 106 -4.49 22.76 0.41
C GLY A 106 -3.04 22.95 -0.02
N TRP A 107 -2.44 21.90 -0.59
CA TRP A 107 -1.06 21.85 -1.04
C TRP A 107 -0.95 21.04 -2.33
N CYS A 108 -0.03 21.42 -3.21
CA CYS A 108 0.22 20.73 -4.48
C CYS A 108 1.43 19.77 -4.43
N ALA A 109 1.84 19.32 -3.23
CA ALA A 109 2.84 18.26 -3.13
C ALA A 109 2.26 16.93 -3.64
N LYS A 110 3.00 16.19 -4.47
CA LYS A 110 2.53 14.94 -5.09
C LYS A 110 2.03 13.93 -4.05
N GLY A 111 2.77 13.71 -2.96
CA GLY A 111 2.36 12.79 -1.89
C GLY A 111 1.04 13.18 -1.21
N ASN A 112 0.79 14.48 -1.02
CA ASN A 112 -0.50 14.95 -0.51
C ASN A 112 -1.65 14.63 -1.49
N VAL A 113 -1.42 14.74 -2.81
CA VAL A 113 -2.43 14.36 -3.81
C VAL A 113 -2.63 12.83 -3.86
N LEU A 114 -1.55 12.05 -3.77
CA LEU A 114 -1.60 10.59 -3.68
C LEU A 114 -2.45 10.13 -2.49
N HIS A 115 -2.24 10.72 -1.31
CA HIS A 115 -2.99 10.41 -0.10
C HIS A 115 -4.51 10.59 -0.28
N GLU A 116 -4.93 11.75 -0.80
CA GLU A 116 -6.36 12.02 -0.98
C GLU A 116 -6.99 11.17 -2.09
N LEU A 117 -6.25 10.89 -3.16
CA LEU A 117 -6.70 9.98 -4.21
C LEU A 117 -6.86 8.56 -3.66
N LEU A 118 -5.93 8.07 -2.83
CA LEU A 118 -6.04 6.77 -2.17
C LEU A 118 -7.29 6.69 -1.28
N HIS A 119 -7.64 7.73 -0.53
CA HIS A 119 -8.93 7.79 0.16
C HIS A 119 -10.12 7.62 -0.80
N ALA A 120 -10.14 8.36 -1.91
CA ALA A 120 -11.19 8.21 -2.91
C ALA A 120 -11.18 6.82 -3.60
N LEU A 121 -10.07 6.09 -3.55
CA LEU A 121 -9.98 4.71 -4.02
C LEU A 121 -10.39 3.67 -2.97
N GLY A 122 -10.57 4.06 -1.71
CA GLY A 122 -11.04 3.18 -0.64
C GLY A 122 -10.03 2.86 0.44
N PHE A 123 -8.87 3.53 0.44
CA PHE A 123 -7.84 3.33 1.46
C PHE A 123 -8.14 4.18 2.68
N VAL A 124 -8.05 3.59 3.86
CA VAL A 124 -8.02 4.35 5.11
C VAL A 124 -6.61 4.55 5.59
N HIS A 125 -6.45 5.26 6.69
CA HIS A 125 -5.12 5.46 7.25
C HIS A 125 -4.54 4.17 7.83
N GLU A 126 -3.25 3.97 7.63
CA GLU A 126 -2.54 2.75 8.05
C GLU A 126 -2.64 2.52 9.57
N TYR A 127 -2.61 3.60 10.35
CA TYR A 127 -2.72 3.53 11.82
C TYR A 127 -4.11 3.12 12.34
N GLN A 128 -5.12 3.07 11.45
CA GLN A 128 -6.48 2.61 11.77
C GLN A 128 -6.65 1.10 11.58
N ARG A 129 -5.60 0.37 11.16
CA ARG A 129 -5.63 -1.10 11.09
C ARG A 129 -5.87 -1.73 12.46
N GLU A 130 -6.53 -2.89 12.44
CA GLU A 130 -6.81 -3.64 13.68
C GLU A 130 -5.54 -4.14 14.38
N ASP A 131 -4.49 -4.47 13.62
CA ASP A 131 -3.20 -4.99 14.09
C ASP A 131 -2.21 -3.88 14.51
N ARG A 132 -2.58 -2.61 14.37
CA ARG A 132 -1.66 -1.47 14.55
C ARG A 132 -0.95 -1.43 15.90
N ASP A 133 -1.59 -1.88 16.99
CA ASP A 133 -1.02 -1.84 18.35
C ASP A 133 0.26 -2.70 18.47
N GLN A 134 0.51 -3.62 17.53
CA GLN A 134 1.75 -4.38 17.42
C GLN A 134 2.92 -3.51 16.94
N TYR A 135 2.65 -2.49 16.14
CA TYR A 135 3.65 -1.71 15.39
C TYR A 135 3.79 -0.28 15.93
N VAL A 136 2.70 0.30 16.46
CA VAL A 136 2.66 1.67 16.95
C VAL A 136 2.02 1.76 18.32
N GLU A 137 2.51 2.72 19.11
CA GLU A 137 1.95 3.12 20.39
C GLU A 137 1.19 4.44 20.19
N CYS A 138 -0.12 4.42 20.45
CA CYS A 138 -0.93 5.62 20.46
C CYS A 138 -0.69 6.38 21.77
N LEU A 139 -0.04 7.54 21.68
CA LEU A 139 0.27 8.38 22.85
C LEU A 139 -0.86 9.36 23.17
N SER A 140 -1.81 9.54 22.26
CA SER A 140 -2.94 10.44 22.46
C SER A 140 -3.96 9.88 23.46
N GLN A 141 -4.41 10.73 24.39
CA GLN A 141 -5.47 10.41 25.34
C GLN A 141 -6.87 10.40 24.69
N ASN A 142 -7.02 10.99 23.49
CA ASN A 142 -8.28 11.04 22.76
C ASN A 142 -8.49 9.80 21.88
N LYS A 143 -8.91 8.69 22.51
CA LYS A 143 -9.18 7.40 21.85
C LYS A 143 -10.20 7.48 20.70
N ASN A 144 -11.06 8.50 20.68
CA ASN A 144 -12.10 8.69 19.67
C ASN A 144 -11.58 9.09 18.27
N ASN A 145 -10.28 9.34 18.09
CA ASN A 145 -9.67 9.58 16.77
C ASN A 145 -8.95 8.33 16.21
N TYR A 146 -9.04 7.19 16.90
CA TYR A 146 -8.23 6.00 16.65
C TYR A 146 -9.08 4.72 16.58
N TYR A 147 -10.17 4.77 15.82
CA TYR A 147 -10.96 3.58 15.53
C TYR A 147 -10.14 2.56 14.72
N ARG A 148 -10.32 1.29 15.07
CA ARG A 148 -9.69 0.15 14.42
C ARG A 148 -10.65 -0.45 13.42
N GLU A 149 -10.67 0.11 12.22
CA GLU A 149 -11.56 -0.32 11.15
C GLU A 149 -10.82 -0.45 9.82
N GLY A 150 -9.49 -0.28 9.82
CA GLY A 150 -8.68 -0.39 8.62
C GLY A 150 -8.54 -1.82 8.12
N MET A 151 -8.58 -1.97 6.81
CA MET A 151 -8.39 -3.26 6.16
C MET A 151 -6.97 -3.76 6.39
N LEU A 152 -6.86 -5.05 6.72
CA LEU A 152 -5.58 -5.75 6.83
C LEU A 152 -5.08 -6.17 5.44
N ILE A 153 -4.79 -5.18 4.60
CA ILE A 153 -4.15 -5.41 3.29
C ILE A 153 -2.64 -5.37 3.52
N GLY A 154 -1.98 -6.52 3.45
CA GLY A 154 -0.52 -6.55 3.54
C GLY A 154 -0.03 -6.50 4.99
N ARG A 155 1.29 -6.38 5.17
CA ARG A 155 1.88 -6.07 6.48
C ARG A 155 1.59 -4.61 6.82
N TYR A 156 1.68 -4.26 8.10
CA TYR A 156 1.67 -2.85 8.50
C TYR A 156 2.83 -2.11 7.80
N ASP A 157 2.51 -1.07 7.05
CA ASP A 157 3.47 -0.28 6.29
C ASP A 157 3.68 1.09 6.93
N ALA A 158 4.70 1.19 7.77
CA ALA A 158 5.03 2.45 8.45
C ALA A 158 5.53 3.55 7.50
N ASP A 159 5.90 3.19 6.27
CA ASP A 159 6.34 4.11 5.20
C ASP A 159 5.19 4.42 4.22
N SER A 160 3.98 3.93 4.50
CA SER A 160 2.80 4.20 3.69
C SER A 160 2.49 5.68 3.64
N ILE A 161 2.14 6.19 2.45
CA ILE A 161 1.60 7.54 2.29
C ILE A 161 0.30 7.72 3.08
N MET A 162 -0.41 6.62 3.41
CA MET A 162 -1.62 6.61 4.24
C MET A 162 -1.33 6.58 5.74
N HIS A 163 -0.07 6.50 6.15
CA HIS A 163 0.29 6.64 7.55
C HIS A 163 0.25 8.12 7.95
N TYR A 164 -0.27 8.44 9.13
CA TYR A 164 -0.16 9.81 9.64
C TYR A 164 1.31 10.17 9.86
N PRO A 165 1.71 11.44 9.67
CA PRO A 165 3.00 11.91 10.15
C PRO A 165 3.15 11.54 11.62
N ILE A 166 4.27 10.91 12.00
CA ILE A 166 4.66 10.64 13.39
C ILE A 166 4.89 12.01 14.04
N VAL A 167 3.80 12.60 14.50
CA VAL A 167 3.88 13.70 15.44
C VAL A 167 4.29 13.05 16.76
N LYS A 168 5.49 13.38 17.24
CA LYS A 168 6.11 12.88 18.48
C LYS A 168 5.15 12.77 19.67
N ASP A 169 4.10 13.60 19.69
CA ASP A 169 3.15 13.72 20.80
C ASP A 169 1.81 12.98 20.59
N LYS A 170 1.57 12.37 19.41
CA LYS A 170 0.30 11.69 19.09
C LYS A 170 0.47 10.18 18.90
N MET A 171 1.54 9.76 18.24
CA MET A 171 1.86 8.37 18.00
C MET A 171 3.37 8.17 18.02
N LYS A 172 3.80 7.04 18.57
CA LYS A 172 5.19 6.60 18.56
C LYS A 172 5.25 5.25 17.89
N ILE A 173 6.02 5.11 16.83
CA ILE A 173 6.24 3.80 16.23
C ILE A 173 7.11 3.00 17.19
N ARG A 174 6.63 1.79 17.53
CA ARG A 174 7.36 0.86 18.41
C ARG A 174 8.62 0.36 17.70
N ASP A 175 8.56 0.33 16.37
CA ASP A 175 9.65 0.00 15.45
C ASP A 175 10.41 1.24 14.96
N LEU A 176 11.74 1.11 14.89
CA LEU A 176 12.67 2.17 14.49
C LEU A 176 12.90 2.25 12.96
N TRP A 177 12.16 1.47 12.15
CA TRP A 177 12.34 1.34 10.68
C TRP A 177 11.46 2.26 9.84
N ALA A 178 10.58 3.02 10.49
CA ALA A 178 9.70 3.94 9.79
C ALA A 178 10.50 5.17 9.35
N HIS A 179 10.85 5.18 8.07
CA HIS A 179 11.01 6.44 7.38
C HIS A 179 9.61 6.94 7.02
N HIS A 180 9.43 8.25 7.01
CA HIS A 180 8.23 8.84 6.44
C HIS A 180 8.54 9.20 5.01
N ASN A 181 7.98 8.41 4.10
CA ASN A 181 7.81 8.80 2.74
C ASN A 181 6.56 9.68 2.62
N ASP A 182 6.80 10.95 2.30
CA ASP A 182 5.76 11.96 2.12
C ASP A 182 5.58 12.32 0.63
N ASP A 183 6.26 11.62 -0.29
CA ASP A 183 6.33 12.04 -1.70
C ASP A 183 6.05 10.95 -2.75
N HIS A 184 6.03 9.66 -2.42
CA HIS A 184 5.68 8.57 -3.37
C HIS A 184 4.90 7.44 -2.69
N LEU A 185 4.34 6.52 -3.47
CA LEU A 185 3.72 5.30 -2.96
C LEU A 185 4.79 4.34 -2.44
N SER A 186 4.64 3.89 -1.20
CA SER A 186 5.41 2.78 -0.65
C SER A 186 5.13 1.47 -1.41
N ASN A 187 5.95 0.45 -1.19
CA ASN A 187 5.67 -0.87 -1.76
C ASN A 187 4.41 -1.51 -1.18
N GLY A 188 4.06 -1.26 0.08
CA GLY A 188 2.82 -1.70 0.67
C GLY A 188 1.62 -0.99 0.04
N ASP A 189 1.69 0.31 -0.20
CA ASP A 189 0.64 1.06 -0.91
C ASP A 189 0.39 0.49 -2.31
N LYS A 190 1.46 0.27 -3.10
CA LYS A 190 1.38 -0.30 -4.45
C LYS A 190 0.76 -1.70 -4.43
N ALA A 191 1.16 -2.54 -3.49
CA ALA A 191 0.62 -3.88 -3.33
C ALA A 191 -0.86 -3.85 -2.94
N ALA A 192 -1.23 -2.97 -2.01
CA ALA A 192 -2.59 -2.83 -1.54
C ALA A 192 -3.52 -2.25 -2.62
N LEU A 193 -3.05 -1.27 -3.41
CA LEU A 193 -3.70 -0.78 -4.62
C LEU A 193 -4.00 -1.89 -5.61
N ASN A 194 -3.03 -2.75 -5.89
CA ASN A 194 -3.27 -3.88 -6.78
C ASN A 194 -4.22 -4.91 -6.21
N THR A 195 -4.28 -5.06 -4.90
CA THR A 195 -5.21 -5.98 -4.26
C THR A 195 -6.64 -5.51 -4.43
N LEU A 196 -6.84 -4.21 -4.19
CA LEU A 196 -8.15 -3.60 -4.32
C LEU A 196 -8.55 -3.39 -5.78
N TYR A 197 -7.59 -3.15 -6.67
CA TYR A 197 -7.78 -2.96 -8.12
C TYR A 197 -6.81 -3.89 -8.87
N PRO A 198 -7.12 -5.19 -9.01
CA PRO A 198 -6.28 -6.14 -9.75
C PRO A 198 -6.02 -5.70 -11.19
N PRO A 199 -4.83 -6.00 -11.76
CA PRO A 199 -4.59 -5.84 -13.18
C PRO A 199 -5.68 -6.51 -14.02
N ALA A 200 -6.17 -5.80 -15.02
CA ALA A 200 -7.21 -6.32 -15.89
C ALA A 200 -6.67 -7.43 -16.82
N ILE A 201 -7.47 -8.46 -17.09
CA ILE A 201 -7.14 -9.50 -18.08
C ILE A 201 -7.20 -8.88 -19.48
N ARG A 202 -6.06 -8.41 -19.99
CA ARG A 202 -5.89 -8.11 -21.42
C ARG A 202 -5.24 -9.31 -22.10
N ALA A 203 -5.80 -9.75 -23.23
CA ALA A 203 -5.12 -10.69 -24.11
C ALA A 203 -3.75 -10.10 -24.48
N GLY A 204 -2.66 -10.78 -24.09
CA GLY A 204 -1.28 -10.33 -24.31
C GLY A 204 -0.67 -9.45 -23.21
N ILE A 205 -1.37 -9.19 -22.09
CA ILE A 205 -0.80 -8.49 -20.92
C ILE A 205 -0.79 -9.42 -19.71
N TRP A 206 0.43 -9.72 -19.25
CA TRP A 206 0.86 -10.08 -17.89
C TRP A 206 -0.23 -10.52 -16.90
N THR A 207 -0.70 -11.76 -17.02
CA THR A 207 -1.61 -12.37 -16.05
C THR A 207 -0.80 -12.97 -14.89
N PRO A 208 -1.05 -12.59 -13.61
CA PRO A 208 -0.39 -13.23 -12.48
C PRO A 208 -0.61 -14.75 -12.49
N LYS A 209 0.47 -15.54 -12.49
CA LYS A 209 0.43 -17.01 -12.45
C LYS A 209 0.96 -17.52 -11.13
N GLN A 210 0.26 -18.47 -10.51
CA GLN A 210 0.75 -19.14 -9.32
C GLN A 210 1.85 -20.14 -9.69
N GLY A 211 3.03 -20.02 -9.09
CA GLY A 211 4.14 -20.96 -9.26
C GLY A 211 4.05 -22.13 -8.27
N THR A 212 5.00 -23.06 -8.38
CA THR A 212 5.04 -24.31 -7.60
C THR A 212 5.24 -24.12 -6.10
N THR A 213 5.70 -22.93 -5.67
CA THR A 213 5.84 -22.52 -4.26
C THR A 213 4.56 -21.93 -3.66
N GLY A 214 3.50 -21.76 -4.45
CA GLY A 214 2.26 -21.11 -4.04
C GLY A 214 2.25 -19.59 -4.23
N LEU A 215 3.37 -18.97 -4.61
CA LEU A 215 3.51 -17.54 -4.89
C LEU A 215 2.98 -17.18 -6.30
N TYR A 216 2.44 -15.98 -6.49
CA TYR A 216 1.98 -15.49 -7.81
C TYR A 216 3.10 -14.77 -8.55
N TYR A 217 3.11 -14.68 -9.87
CA TYR A 217 4.16 -13.99 -10.64
C TYR A 217 3.54 -13.26 -11.83
N CYS A 218 3.85 -11.98 -12.02
CA CYS A 218 3.20 -11.15 -13.05
C CYS A 218 4.06 -10.85 -14.27
N GLY A 219 5.39 -11.07 -14.24
CA GLY A 219 6.27 -10.76 -15.36
C GLY A 219 6.53 -9.27 -15.62
N LYS A 220 6.23 -8.38 -14.67
CA LYS A 220 6.58 -6.94 -14.78
C LYS A 220 8.10 -6.75 -14.78
N HIS A 221 8.61 -5.92 -15.69
CA HIS A 221 10.02 -5.53 -15.82
C HIS A 221 10.32 -4.25 -15.01
N ASN A 222 11.59 -4.02 -14.63
CA ASN A 222 12.06 -2.89 -13.80
C ASN A 222 11.49 -2.87 -12.38
N MET A 223 11.94 -3.82 -11.58
CA MET A 223 11.71 -3.87 -10.14
C MET A 223 12.79 -3.05 -9.42
N GLU A 224 12.61 -1.74 -9.30
CA GLU A 224 13.40 -0.95 -8.35
C GLU A 224 12.80 -1.19 -6.96
N ASP A 225 13.55 -1.89 -6.11
CA ASP A 225 13.20 -2.07 -4.70
C ASP A 225 14.38 -1.55 -3.86
N ASN A 226 14.13 -0.50 -3.07
CA ASN A 226 15.10 0.13 -2.19
C ASN A 226 15.65 -0.90 -1.18
N ASN A 227 16.84 -1.44 -1.46
CA ASN A 227 17.65 -2.34 -0.61
C ASN A 227 17.35 -3.85 -0.57
N ALA A 228 16.51 -4.40 -1.45
CA ALA A 228 16.61 -5.84 -1.73
C ALA A 228 17.78 -6.06 -2.72
N PRO A 229 18.52 -7.19 -2.67
CA PRO A 229 19.67 -7.46 -3.53
C PRO A 229 19.21 -7.77 -4.96
N PHE A 230 18.50 -6.84 -5.60
CA PHE A 230 18.06 -6.90 -6.97
C PHE A 230 18.97 -6.00 -7.78
N GLY A 231 19.84 -6.64 -8.57
CA GLY A 231 20.98 -6.00 -9.22
C GLY A 231 22.28 -6.81 -9.19
N LYS A 232 22.31 -8.01 -8.60
CA LYS A 232 23.43 -8.95 -8.81
C LYS A 232 23.25 -9.76 -10.09
N ILE A 233 24.39 -10.06 -10.72
CA ILE A 233 24.58 -10.98 -11.85
C ILE A 233 23.70 -12.23 -11.67
N GLY A 234 22.83 -12.52 -12.65
CA GLY A 234 22.06 -13.77 -12.71
C GLY A 234 20.53 -13.65 -12.60
N VAL A 235 19.94 -12.47 -12.45
CA VAL A 235 18.47 -12.25 -12.54
C VAL A 235 18.09 -11.50 -13.83
N ASP A 236 16.91 -11.77 -14.38
CA ASP A 236 16.46 -11.24 -15.68
C ASP A 236 15.72 -9.89 -15.63
N GLY A 237 15.42 -9.39 -14.43
CA GLY A 237 14.69 -8.13 -14.22
C GLY A 237 13.16 -8.24 -14.31
N TYR A 238 12.62 -9.44 -14.52
CA TYR A 238 11.18 -9.71 -14.64
C TYR A 238 10.64 -10.39 -13.38
N CYS A 239 9.37 -10.16 -13.04
CA CYS A 239 8.73 -10.93 -11.96
C CYS A 239 8.39 -12.36 -12.43
N GLY A 240 9.15 -13.40 -12.09
CA GLY A 240 8.86 -14.73 -12.66
C GLY A 240 9.69 -15.90 -12.14
N PRO A 241 9.08 -17.09 -11.97
CA PRO A 241 9.71 -18.23 -11.29
C PRO A 241 10.94 -18.82 -12.02
N ASN A 242 11.24 -18.35 -13.23
CA ASN A 242 12.29 -18.90 -14.08
C ASN A 242 13.63 -18.18 -13.94
N ASN A 243 13.65 -16.86 -13.66
CA ASN A 243 14.91 -16.12 -13.47
C ASN A 243 14.76 -14.74 -12.80
N GLY A 244 13.61 -14.43 -12.19
CA GLY A 244 13.43 -13.13 -11.54
C GLY A 244 12.49 -13.17 -10.33
N PRO A 245 12.66 -12.24 -9.39
CA PRO A 245 12.03 -12.35 -8.07
C PRO A 245 10.51 -12.20 -8.11
N ASN A 246 9.85 -12.64 -7.04
CA ASN A 246 8.47 -12.25 -6.80
C ASN A 246 8.38 -10.71 -6.63
N CYS A 247 7.38 -10.03 -7.20
CA CYS A 247 7.21 -8.57 -7.09
C CYS A 247 6.33 -8.14 -5.92
N PRO A 248 6.46 -6.92 -5.36
CA PRO A 248 5.66 -6.47 -4.20
C PRO A 248 4.17 -6.78 -4.33
N ILE A 249 3.66 -6.58 -5.53
CA ILE A 249 2.28 -6.82 -5.92
C ILE A 249 1.93 -8.31 -5.90
N CYS A 250 2.76 -9.16 -6.51
CA CYS A 250 2.56 -10.60 -6.54
C CYS A 250 2.75 -11.29 -5.18
N ARG A 251 3.60 -10.70 -4.33
CA ARG A 251 3.87 -11.12 -2.95
C ARG A 251 2.61 -11.01 -2.10
N HIS A 252 1.75 -10.05 -2.42
CA HIS A 252 0.44 -9.89 -1.81
C HIS A 252 -0.55 -11.00 -2.22
N TYR A 253 -0.61 -11.37 -3.50
CA TYR A 253 -1.55 -12.36 -4.01
C TYR A 253 -1.28 -13.80 -3.54
N GLY A 254 -0.03 -14.12 -3.18
CA GLY A 254 0.33 -15.42 -2.57
C GLY A 254 -0.28 -15.66 -1.19
N GLY A 255 -0.86 -14.61 -0.59
CA GLY A 255 -1.35 -14.61 0.77
C GLY A 255 -0.22 -14.38 1.78
N ILE A 256 -0.49 -13.57 2.80
CA ILE A 256 0.37 -13.46 3.98
C ILE A 256 0.25 -14.77 4.75
N GLN A 257 1.27 -15.61 4.67
CA GLN A 257 1.38 -16.74 5.58
C GLN A 257 1.97 -16.27 6.91
N THR A 258 1.24 -16.52 7.99
CA THR A 258 1.74 -16.31 9.35
C THR A 258 1.94 -17.64 10.03
N ARG A 259 3.09 -17.81 10.68
CA ARG A 259 3.37 -18.95 11.56
C ARG A 259 3.84 -18.44 12.91
N TYR A 260 3.72 -19.24 13.95
CA TYR A 260 4.37 -18.94 15.22
C TYR A 260 5.73 -19.63 15.26
N ASN A 261 6.79 -18.87 15.53
CA ASN A 261 8.11 -19.45 15.73
C ASN A 261 8.21 -20.12 17.12
N ASP A 262 9.33 -20.81 17.36
CA ASP A 262 9.61 -21.52 18.62
C ASP A 262 9.65 -20.62 19.87
N ASN A 263 9.77 -19.30 19.68
CA ASN A 263 9.65 -18.29 20.73
C ASN A 263 8.20 -17.78 20.93
N GLY A 264 7.21 -18.43 20.31
CA GLY A 264 5.80 -18.05 20.42
C GLY A 264 5.44 -16.74 19.70
N ARG A 265 6.31 -16.24 18.81
CA ARG A 265 6.07 -15.00 18.08
C ARG A 265 5.52 -15.28 16.70
N GLN A 266 4.52 -14.51 16.30
CA GLN A 266 4.00 -14.53 14.95
C GLN A 266 5.07 -14.01 13.98
N ALA A 267 5.45 -14.85 13.03
CA ALA A 267 6.38 -14.57 11.96
C ALA A 267 5.62 -14.58 10.64
N ILE A 268 5.91 -13.60 9.80
CA ILE A 268 5.23 -13.39 8.53
C ILE A 268 6.18 -13.82 7.41
N GLN A 269 5.69 -14.62 6.47
CA GLN A 269 6.44 -14.98 5.28
C GLN A 269 6.72 -13.73 4.43
N SER A 270 7.97 -13.54 4.00
CA SER A 270 8.35 -12.48 3.09
C SER A 270 8.38 -12.96 1.65
N GLU A 271 8.69 -11.98 0.83
CA GLU A 271 9.10 -11.94 -0.55
C GLU A 271 10.00 -13.06 -1.07
N THR A 272 10.87 -13.58 -0.21
CA THR A 272 11.83 -14.65 -0.53
C THR A 272 11.33 -16.03 -0.08
N GLY A 273 10.12 -16.13 0.48
CA GLY A 273 9.59 -17.33 1.12
C GLY A 273 10.08 -17.54 2.55
N LEU A 274 10.99 -16.67 3.03
CA LEU A 274 11.55 -16.70 4.37
C LEU A 274 10.57 -16.09 5.41
N PHE A 275 10.53 -16.56 6.65
CA PHE A 275 9.64 -16.01 7.69
C PHE A 275 10.34 -14.95 8.54
N TYR A 276 9.67 -13.87 8.94
CA TYR A 276 10.29 -12.80 9.74
C TYR A 276 9.37 -12.32 10.84
N CYS A 277 9.92 -12.08 12.02
CA CYS A 277 9.15 -11.73 13.22
C CYS A 277 9.31 -10.28 13.69
N GLY A 278 10.12 -9.46 13.01
CA GLY A 278 10.35 -8.05 13.35
C GLY A 278 11.16 -7.85 14.63
N VAL A 279 11.81 -8.88 15.17
CA VAL A 279 12.45 -8.79 16.48
C VAL A 279 13.93 -8.49 16.35
N LYS A 280 14.43 -7.62 17.23
CA LYS A 280 15.87 -7.40 17.39
C LYS A 280 16.56 -8.66 17.91
N PHE A 281 17.63 -9.07 17.24
CA PHE A 281 18.41 -10.23 17.60
C PHE A 281 19.90 -9.96 17.39
N VAL A 282 20.75 -10.84 17.94
CA VAL A 282 22.18 -10.80 17.70
C VAL A 282 22.48 -11.73 16.52
N PRO A 283 22.96 -11.21 15.38
CA PRO A 283 23.29 -12.03 14.22
C PRO A 283 24.48 -12.93 14.53
N LYS A 284 24.45 -14.13 13.95
CA LYS A 284 25.45 -15.19 14.18
C LYS A 284 26.86 -14.78 13.73
N GLN A 285 26.99 -13.88 12.75
CA GLN A 285 28.28 -13.49 12.18
C GLN A 285 28.59 -11.99 12.34
N ALA A 286 29.86 -11.70 12.65
CA ALA A 286 30.33 -10.33 12.84
C ALA A 286 30.27 -9.47 11.57
N GLU A 287 30.40 -10.08 10.41
CA GLU A 287 30.38 -9.41 9.10
C GLU A 287 28.96 -9.03 8.66
N GLN A 288 27.95 -9.80 9.09
CA GLN A 288 26.56 -9.48 8.84
C GLN A 288 26.20 -8.14 9.52
N ARG A 289 26.77 -7.85 10.71
CA ARG A 289 26.55 -6.60 11.48
C ARG A 289 26.89 -5.30 10.73
N LYS A 290 27.66 -5.35 9.63
CA LYS A 290 27.99 -4.17 8.81
C LYS A 290 26.90 -3.80 7.78
N TYR A 291 25.98 -4.72 7.46
CA TYR A 291 25.05 -4.57 6.33
C TYR A 291 23.58 -4.77 6.71
N HIS A 292 23.26 -4.79 8.00
CA HIS A 292 21.89 -4.92 8.49
C HIS A 292 21.76 -4.27 9.88
N ASP A 293 20.56 -4.01 10.34
CA ASP A 293 20.25 -3.32 11.60
C ASP A 293 20.11 -4.24 12.84
N GLY A 294 20.21 -5.56 12.64
CA GLY A 294 20.10 -6.57 13.70
C GLY A 294 18.66 -6.91 14.06
N VAL A 295 17.72 -6.69 13.14
CA VAL A 295 16.30 -6.98 13.31
C VAL A 295 15.88 -8.07 12.34
N CYS A 296 14.97 -8.95 12.75
CA CYS A 296 14.41 -9.95 11.86
C CYS A 296 13.43 -9.34 10.86
N GLY A 297 13.87 -8.93 9.66
CA GLY A 297 12.98 -8.35 8.66
C GLY A 297 13.56 -8.30 7.25
N PRO A 298 12.74 -8.42 6.19
CA PRO A 298 13.22 -8.60 4.81
C PRO A 298 13.96 -7.39 4.21
N ASN A 299 13.81 -6.18 4.77
CA ASN A 299 14.27 -4.94 4.14
C ASN A 299 15.63 -4.43 4.64
N ASN A 300 16.06 -4.80 5.86
CA ASN A 300 17.33 -4.32 6.43
C ASN A 300 17.89 -5.24 7.52
N GLY A 301 17.45 -6.49 7.57
CA GLY A 301 17.61 -7.39 8.71
C GLY A 301 17.76 -8.86 8.29
N PRO A 302 18.59 -9.70 8.94
CA PRO A 302 18.66 -11.11 8.58
C PRO A 302 17.41 -11.87 9.05
N ASN A 303 17.21 -13.07 8.53
CA ASN A 303 16.30 -14.02 9.16
C ASN A 303 16.84 -14.38 10.56
N CYS A 304 16.02 -14.36 11.61
CA CYS A 304 16.49 -14.78 12.94
C CYS A 304 16.39 -16.30 13.08
N GLU A 305 17.19 -16.89 13.97
CA GLU A 305 17.27 -18.35 14.12
C GLU A 305 15.90 -19.02 14.36
N SER A 306 15.05 -18.40 15.16
CA SER A 306 13.68 -18.88 15.41
C SER A 306 12.81 -18.90 14.14
N CYS A 307 12.99 -17.93 13.26
CA CYS A 307 12.25 -17.87 12.01
C CYS A 307 12.90 -18.72 10.90
N GLU A 308 14.21 -18.99 10.95
CA GLU A 308 14.90 -19.89 10.01
C GLU A 308 14.30 -21.30 10.11
N LYS A 309 13.96 -21.72 11.33
CA LYS A 309 13.34 -23.02 11.61
C LYS A 309 11.94 -23.19 11.04
N LEU A 310 11.27 -22.11 10.63
CA LEU A 310 9.95 -22.19 9.99
C LEU A 310 10.02 -22.69 8.53
N LEU A 311 11.23 -22.85 7.99
CA LEU A 311 11.52 -23.27 6.62
C LEU A 311 11.88 -24.77 6.52
N LEU A 312 12.06 -25.44 7.67
CA LEU A 312 12.31 -26.87 7.81
C LEU A 312 10.99 -27.60 8.07
#